data_AF-A0A2D6EWP2-F1
#
_entry.id   AF-A0A2D6EWP2-F1
#
_cell.length_a   1.000
_cell.length_b   1.000
_cell.length_c   1.000
_cell.angle_alpha   90.00
_cell.angle_beta   90.00
_cell.angle_gamma   90.00
#
_symmetry.space_group_name_H-M   'P 1'
#
loop_
_entity.id
_entity.type
_entity.pdbx_description
1 polymer ?
#
loop_
_entity_poly.entity_id
_entity_poly.type
_entity_poly.pdbx_seq_one_letter_code
_entity_poly.pdbx_strand_id
1 'polypeptide(L)' 'MEKNAGPVQKFKAGGIFAKVWKNENDKGDYFTVSLERVYKDKQGDWKTTHTMRVNDLPRASVVLDEAFRFAVMGQEGAA' A
#
# COMPACT_ATOMS: atom_id res chain seq x y z
N MET A 1 -3.73 -13.57 20.12
CA MET A 1 -3.36 -13.34 18.71
C MET A 1 -4.42 -12.45 18.10
N GLU A 2 -4.23 -11.13 18.12
CA GLU A 2 -4.97 -10.21 17.24
C GLU A 2 -4.47 -8.78 17.43
N LYS A 3 -3.95 -8.19 16.35
CA LYS A 3 -4.06 -6.76 16.08
C LYS A 3 -3.68 -6.52 14.61
N ASN A 4 -4.52 -6.98 13.68
CA ASN A 4 -4.53 -6.37 12.35
C ASN A 4 -5.23 -5.01 12.47
N ALA A 5 -4.57 -4.08 13.17
CA ALA A 5 -4.81 -2.67 12.97
C ALA A 5 -4.64 -2.41 11.47
N GLY A 6 -5.48 -1.55 10.90
CA GLY A 6 -5.43 -1.23 9.47
C GLY A 6 -4.04 -0.80 8.99
N PRO A 7 -3.87 -0.57 7.69
CA PRO A 7 -2.56 -0.25 7.13
C PRO A 7 -1.92 0.91 7.88
N VAL A 8 -0.68 0.73 8.33
CA VAL A 8 0.09 1.71 9.11
C VAL A 8 0.41 2.95 8.30
N GLN A 9 0.44 2.83 6.97
CA GLN A 9 0.63 3.94 6.05
C GLN A 9 -0.09 3.68 4.72
N LYS A 10 -0.58 4.75 4.08
CA LYS A 10 -1.24 4.68 2.77
C LYS A 10 -0.74 5.79 1.86
N PHE A 11 -0.13 5.41 0.74
CA PHE A 11 0.27 6.30 -0.33
C PHE A 11 -0.77 6.28 -1.43
N LYS A 12 -1.01 7.43 -2.09
CA LYS A 12 -1.99 7.54 -3.17
C LYS A 12 -1.49 8.41 -4.32
N ALA A 13 -1.85 8.02 -5.53
CA ALA A 13 -1.70 8.82 -6.74
C ALA A 13 -2.94 8.60 -7.62
N GLY A 14 -3.85 9.58 -7.60
CA GLY A 14 -5.16 9.44 -8.24
C GLY A 14 -5.96 8.27 -7.63
N GLY A 15 -6.43 7.37 -8.51
CA GLY A 15 -7.14 6.16 -8.09
C GLY A 15 -6.24 5.01 -7.64
N ILE A 16 -4.92 5.17 -7.60
CA ILE A 16 -3.96 4.12 -7.23
C ILE A 16 -3.47 4.32 -5.80
N PHE A 17 -3.40 3.24 -5.03
CA PHE A 17 -3.07 3.24 -3.61
C PHE A 17 -2.06 2.14 -3.31
N ALA A 18 -1.00 2.47 -2.58
CA ALA A 18 -0.16 1.49 -1.90
C ALA A 18 -0.42 1.58 -0.39
N LYS A 19 -0.78 0.46 0.23
CA LYS A 19 -1.04 0.36 1.67
C LYS A 19 0.07 -0.47 2.30
N VAL A 20 0.77 0.10 3.26
CA VAL A 20 1.81 -0.58 4.03
C VAL A 20 1.19 -1.15 5.30
N TRP A 21 1.52 -2.38 5.62
CA TRP A 21 1.07 -3.11 6.80
C TRP A 21 2.28 -3.52 7.62
N LYS A 22 2.22 -3.32 8.94
CA LYS A 22 3.23 -3.82 9.87
C LYS A 22 2.72 -5.15 10.42
N ASN A 23 3.53 -6.19 10.32
CA ASN A 23 3.24 -7.52 10.82
C ASN A 23 4.31 -7.91 11.83
N GLU A 24 3.96 -8.75 12.79
CA GLU A 24 4.85 -9.22 13.85
C GLU A 24 4.87 -10.75 13.80
N ASN A 25 6.06 -11.36 13.88
CA ASN A 25 6.20 -12.80 14.03
C ASN A 25 7.33 -13.13 15.03
N ASP A 26 7.52 -14.41 15.34
CA ASP A 26 8.52 -14.87 16.32
C ASP A 26 9.98 -14.52 15.94
N LYS A 27 10.23 -14.11 14.70
CA LYS A 27 11.54 -13.71 14.17
C LYS A 27 11.71 -12.20 14.05
N GLY A 28 10.67 -11.42 14.36
CA GLY A 28 10.67 -9.96 14.33
C GLY A 28 9.59 -9.35 13.45
N ASP A 29 9.53 -8.03 13.50
CA ASP A 29 8.56 -7.24 12.75
C ASP A 29 8.95 -7.16 11.27
N TYR A 30 7.96 -7.22 10.39
CA TYR A 30 8.15 -7.09 8.95
C TYR A 30 6.99 -6.34 8.30
N PHE A 31 7.30 -5.65 7.20
CA PHE A 31 6.31 -4.87 6.47
C PHE A 31 5.85 -5.60 5.20
N THR A 32 4.57 -5.47 4.88
CA THR A 32 3.99 -5.91 3.60
C THR A 32 3.27 -4.74 2.93
N VAL A 33 3.17 -4.78 1.59
CA VAL A 33 2.53 -3.70 0.81
C VAL A 33 1.44 -4.30 -0.08
N SER A 34 0.22 -3.74 -0.03
CA SER A 34 -0.84 -4.04 -1.00
C SER A 34 -1.04 -2.88 -1.96
N LEU A 35 -1.11 -3.17 -3.26
CA LEU A 35 -1.39 -2.20 -4.31
C LEU A 35 -2.83 -2.35 -4.79
N GLU A 36 -3.57 -1.25 -4.81
CA GLU A 36 -4.99 -1.23 -5.16
C GLU A 36 -5.31 -0.07 -6.10
N ARG A 37 -6.30 -0.30 -6.96
CA ARG A 37 -6.92 0.70 -7.81
C ARG A 37 -8.38 0.86 -7.43
N VAL A 38 -8.80 2.09 -7.13
CA VAL A 38 -10.20 2.45 -6.91
C VAL A 38 -10.80 3.00 -8.21
N TYR A 39 -12.00 2.54 -8.55
CA TYR A 39 -12.75 3.02 -9.69
C TYR A 39 -14.25 3.00 -9.41
N LYS A 40 -15.01 3.79 -10.16
CA LYS A 40 -16.47 3.76 -10.13
C LYS A 40 -16.95 2.76 -11.18
N ASP A 41 -17.80 1.81 -10.78
CA ASP A 41 -18.38 0.85 -11.70
C ASP A 41 -19.57 1.44 -12.50
N LYS A 42 -20.24 0.61 -13.29
CA LYS A 42 -21.36 1.04 -14.14
C LYS A 42 -22.59 1.45 -13.33
N GLN A 43 -22.73 0.95 -12.11
CA GLN A 43 -23.82 1.25 -11.19
C GLN A 43 -23.56 2.54 -10.40
N GLY A 44 -22.34 3.09 -10.50
CA GLY A 44 -21.93 4.26 -9.75
C GLY A 44 -21.30 3.92 -8.40
N ASP A 45 -21.04 2.65 -8.12
CA ASP A 45 -20.44 2.22 -6.87
C ASP A 45 -18.92 2.28 -6.96
N TRP A 46 -18.28 2.72 -5.88
CA TRP A 46 -16.83 2.64 -5.75
C TRP A 46 -16.40 1.20 -5.50
N LYS A 47 -15.48 0.70 -6.32
CA LYS A 47 -14.88 -0.63 -6.21
C LYS A 47 -13.36 -0.53 -6.18
N THR A 48 -12.74 -1.50 -5.54
CA THR A 48 -11.28 -1.71 -5.55
C THR A 48 -10.92 -2.92 -6.41
N THR A 49 -9.75 -2.88 -7.03
CA THR A 49 -9.15 -4.02 -7.73
C THR A 49 -7.64 -4.01 -7.55
N HIS A 50 -7.01 -5.18 -7.71
CA HIS A 50 -5.55 -5.31 -7.74
C HIS A 50 -5.00 -5.35 -9.17
N THR A 51 -5.87 -5.30 -10.19
CA THR A 51 -5.48 -5.24 -11.60
C THR A 51 -5.23 -3.81 -12.04
N MET A 52 -4.04 -3.57 -12.58
CA MET A 52 -3.61 -2.27 -13.09
C MET A 52 -3.76 -2.20 -14.60
N ARG A 53 -4.16 -1.03 -15.12
CA ARG A 53 -4.08 -0.71 -16.55
C ARG A 53 -2.70 -0.14 -16.86
N VAL A 54 -2.32 -0.10 -18.13
CA VAL A 54 -1.04 0.48 -18.57
C VAL A 54 -0.86 1.92 -18.05
N ASN A 55 -1.92 2.73 -18.10
CA ASN A 55 -1.88 4.13 -17.62
C ASN A 55 -1.85 4.27 -16.09
N ASP A 56 -2.07 3.18 -15.35
CA ASP A 56 -1.94 3.16 -13.90
C ASP A 56 -0.48 2.93 -13.46
N LEU A 57 0.35 2.35 -14.34
CA LEU A 57 1.72 1.92 -13.99
C LEU A 57 2.65 3.06 -13.53
N PRO A 58 2.66 4.26 -14.15
CA PRO A 58 3.50 5.35 -13.64
C PRO A 58 3.11 5.76 -12.22
N ARG A 59 1.81 5.77 -11.92
CA ARG A 59 1.28 6.09 -10.59
C ARG A 59 1.58 4.98 -9.59
N ALA A 60 1.44 3.72 -10.01
CA ALA A 60 1.81 2.56 -9.21
C ALA A 60 3.29 2.59 -8.83
N SER A 61 4.17 2.89 -9.78
CA SER A 61 5.61 3.02 -9.53
C SER A 61 5.92 4.07 -8.45
N VAL A 62 5.31 5.26 -8.55
CA VAL A 62 5.51 6.32 -7.54
C VAL A 62 5.04 5.88 -6.15
N VAL A 63 3.82 5.33 -6.03
CA VAL A 63 3.31 4.95 -4.70
C VAL A 63 4.04 3.74 -4.11
N LEU A 64 4.58 2.85 -4.95
CA LEU A 64 5.42 1.72 -4.50
C LEU A 64 6.80 2.20 -4.04
N ASP A 65 7.39 3.18 -4.71
CA ASP A 65 8.66 3.76 -4.29
C ASP A 65 8.54 4.46 -2.93
N GLU A 66 7.49 5.25 -2.73
CA GLU A 66 7.19 5.86 -1.42
C GLU A 66 6.92 4.80 -0.34
N ALA A 67 6.21 3.72 -0.68
CA ALA A 67 5.98 2.60 0.23
C ALA A 67 7.28 1.89 0.61
N PHE A 68 8.19 1.67 -0.34
CA PHE A 68 9.49 1.08 -0.09
C PHE A 68 10.33 1.99 0.82
N ARG A 69 10.41 3.29 0.52
CA ARG A 69 11.13 4.25 1.37
C ARG A 69 10.60 4.24 2.79
N PHE A 70 9.28 4.23 2.99
CA PHE A 70 8.69 4.15 4.33
C PHE A 70 9.03 2.82 5.04
N ALA A 71 8.84 1.69 4.35
CA ALA A 71 8.96 0.37 4.96
C ALA A 71 10.41 -0.04 5.26
N VAL A 72 11.36 0.40 4.44
CA VAL A 72 12.77 -0.03 4.50
C VAL A 72 13.68 1.10 4.98
N MET A 73 13.61 2.27 4.34
CA MET A 73 14.52 3.39 4.66
C MET A 73 14.05 4.18 5.89
N GLY A 74 12.75 4.22 6.16
CA GLY A 74 12.16 4.90 7.32
C GLY A 74 12.54 4.27 8.67
N GLN A 75 13.18 3.09 8.65
CA GLN A 75 13.70 2.43 9.85
C GLN A 75 15.09 2.92 10.27
N GLU A 76 15.82 3.67 9.43
CA GLU A 76 17.20 4.13 9.73
C GLU A 76 17.28 5.28 10.75
N GLY A 77 16.16 5.76 11.28
CA GLY A 77 16.11 6.90 12.22
C GLY A 77 15.74 6.56 13.67
N ALA A 78 15.60 5.28 14.02
CA ALA A 78 15.27 4.84 15.37
C ALA A 78 16.45 4.06 15.98
N ALA A 79 17.57 4.75 16.18
CA ALA A 79 18.73 4.26 16.94
C ALA A 79 19.12 5.32 17.99
#